data_AF-A0A1X7BYT9-F1
#
_entry.id   AF-A0A1X7BYT9-F1
#
_cell.length_a   1.000
_cell.length_b   1.000
_cell.length_c   1.000
_cell.angle_alpha   90.00
_cell.angle_beta   90.00
_cell.angle_gamma   90.00
#
_symmetry.space_group_name_H-M   'P 1'
#
loop_
_entity.id
_entity.type
_entity.pdbx_description
1 polymer ?
#
loop_
_entity_poly.entity_id
_entity_poly.type
_entity_poly.pdbx_seq_one_letter_code
_entity_poly.pdbx_strand_id
1 'polypeptide(L)'
;MARKRYSDEDALRLLREIDVHLHDGLDVVSACRKAGISDKTYYYWRKKFGGMGRPQLVEMRALQRALLRHWSERQWRVRMIG
;
A
#
# COMPACT_ATOMS: atom_id res chain seq x y z
N MET A 1 3.59 10.87 -23.64
CA MET A 1 2.94 9.83 -22.80
C MET A 1 2.45 10.48 -21.51
N ALA A 2 1.17 10.35 -21.18
CA ALA A 2 0.61 10.91 -19.94
C ALA A 2 1.33 10.29 -18.74
N ARG A 3 1.93 11.13 -17.90
CA ARG A 3 2.64 10.68 -16.70
C ARG A 3 1.58 10.19 -15.70
N LYS A 4 1.34 8.88 -15.65
CA LYS A 4 0.43 8.25 -14.68
C LYS A 4 0.90 8.68 -13.28
N ARG A 5 0.07 9.46 -12.58
CA ARG A 5 0.35 9.88 -11.21
C ARG A 5 -0.04 8.72 -10.30
N TYR A 6 0.94 8.14 -9.62
CA TYR A 6 0.70 7.13 -8.60
C TYR A 6 0.46 7.84 -7.26
N SER A 7 -0.58 7.43 -6.53
CA SER A 7 -0.73 7.79 -5.12
C SER A 7 0.40 7.16 -4.29
N ASP A 8 0.69 7.72 -3.13
CA ASP A 8 1.61 7.10 -2.16
C ASP A 8 1.10 5.72 -1.72
N GLU A 9 -0.22 5.52 -1.66
CA GLU A 9 -0.83 4.21 -1.39
C GLU A 9 -0.61 3.21 -2.53
N ASP A 10 -0.71 3.66 -3.78
CA ASP A 10 -0.45 2.80 -4.95
C ASP A 10 1.02 2.41 -5.02
N ALA A 11 1.92 3.37 -4.74
CA ALA A 11 3.35 3.12 -4.68
C ALA A 11 3.71 2.03 -3.64
N LEU A 12 3.10 2.09 -2.45
CA LEU A 12 3.33 1.11 -1.38
C LEU A 12 2.72 -0.26 -1.72
N ARG A 13 1.56 -0.31 -2.37
CA ARG A 13 0.95 -1.57 -2.85
C ARG A 13 1.86 -2.25 -3.87
N LEU A 14 2.34 -1.51 -4.86
CA LEU A 14 3.21 -2.02 -5.92
C LEU A 14 4.59 -2.43 -5.39
N LEU A 15 5.17 -1.67 -4.45
CA LEU A 15 6.40 -2.08 -3.76
C LEU A 15 6.22 -3.43 -3.04
N ARG A 16 5.08 -3.66 -2.39
CA ARG A 16 4.80 -4.91 -1.69
C ARG A 16 4.61 -6.09 -2.65
N GLU A 17 3.96 -5.86 -3.79
CA GLU A 17 3.83 -6.86 -4.86
C GLU A 17 5.20 -7.26 -5.41
N ILE A 18 6.08 -6.27 -5.63
CA ILE A 18 7.47 -6.53 -6.05
C ILE A 18 8.22 -7.32 -4.98
N ASP A 19 8.12 -6.97 -3.70
CA ASP A 19 8.75 -7.73 -2.61
C ASP A 19 8.30 -9.19 -2.56
N VAL A 20 7.02 -9.48 -2.84
CA VAL A 20 6.52 -10.87 -2.93
C VAL A 20 7.20 -11.60 -4.08
N HIS A 21 7.26 -10.98 -5.26
CA HIS A 21 7.96 -11.58 -6.41
C HIS A 21 9.45 -11.80 -6.15
N LEU A 22 10.11 -10.89 -5.45
CA LEU A 22 11.51 -11.06 -5.04
C LEU A 22 11.69 -12.23 -4.08
N HIS A 23 10.75 -12.42 -3.14
CA HIS A 23 10.75 -13.58 -2.24
C HIS A 23 10.52 -14.91 -2.98
N ASP A 24 9.74 -14.90 -4.07
CA ASP A 24 9.56 -16.05 -4.97
C ASP A 24 10.79 -16.31 -5.88
N GLY A 25 11.86 -15.52 -5.73
CA GLY A 25 13.11 -15.71 -6.46
C GLY A 25 13.19 -14.99 -7.81
N LEU A 26 12.23 -14.11 -8.14
CA LEU A 26 12.32 -13.27 -9.34
C LEU A 26 13.36 -12.16 -9.15
N ASP A 27 14.00 -11.75 -10.24
CA ASP A 27 14.86 -10.58 -10.24
C ASP A 27 14.03 -9.28 -10.18
N VAL A 28 14.66 -8.20 -9.71
CA VAL A 28 14.01 -6.88 -9.54
C VAL A 28 13.43 -6.36 -10.85
N VAL A 29 14.09 -6.59 -11.99
CA VAL A 29 13.64 -6.07 -13.30
C VAL A 29 12.39 -6.80 -13.75
N SER A 30 12.37 -8.13 -13.64
CA SER A 30 11.20 -8.95 -13.93
C SER A 30 10.04 -8.65 -12.99
N ALA A 31 10.30 -8.45 -11.69
CA ALA A 31 9.29 -8.08 -10.71
C ALA A 31 8.69 -6.69 -11.00
N CYS A 32 9.51 -5.69 -11.36
CA CYS A 32 9.03 -4.37 -11.77
C CYS A 32 8.16 -4.44 -13.03
N ARG A 33 8.56 -5.25 -14.02
CA ARG A 33 7.79 -5.47 -15.25
C ARG A 33 6.43 -6.10 -14.95
N LYS A 34 6.37 -7.11 -14.07
CA LYS A 34 5.12 -7.73 -13.62
C LYS A 34 4.20 -6.73 -12.92
N ALA A 35 4.76 -5.91 -12.03
CA ALA A 35 4.02 -4.85 -11.34
C ALA A 35 3.68 -3.64 -12.24
N GLY A 36 4.09 -3.64 -13.51
CA GLY A 36 3.78 -2.57 -14.46
C GLY A 36 4.48 -1.24 -14.17
N ILE A 37 5.63 -1.26 -13.49
CA ILE A 37 6.43 -0.06 -13.21
C ILE A 37 7.84 -0.16 -13.77
N SER A 38 8.48 0.99 -13.95
CA SER A 38 9.91 1.03 -14.30
C SER A 38 10.79 0.78 -13.07
N ASP A 39 11.96 0.20 -13.32
CA ASP A 39 13.07 0.08 -12.37
C ASP A 39 13.42 1.43 -11.73
N LYS A 40 13.45 2.50 -12.52
CA LYS A 40 13.68 3.87 -12.01
C LYS A 40 12.63 4.29 -10.97
N THR A 41 11.35 3.96 -11.21
CA THR A 41 10.25 4.22 -10.27
C THR A 41 10.42 3.40 -9.00
N TYR A 42 10.79 2.12 -9.13
CA TYR A 42 11.05 1.25 -7.99
C TYR A 42 12.16 1.79 -7.09
N TYR A 43 13.32 2.15 -7.64
CA TYR A 43 14.43 2.68 -6.83
C TYR A 43 14.10 4.04 -6.20
N TYR A 44 13.37 4.91 -6.91
CA TYR A 44 12.88 6.16 -6.34
C TYR A 44 11.95 5.91 -5.15
N TRP A 45 11.00 4.98 -5.28
CA TRP A 45 10.10 4.61 -4.18
C TRP A 45 10.81 3.87 -3.05
N ARG A 46 11.82 3.04 -3.31
CA ARG A 46 12.67 2.46 -2.25
C ARG A 46 13.47 3.53 -1.52
N LYS A 47 13.88 4.61 -2.18
CA LYS A 47 14.51 5.74 -1.48
C LYS A 47 13.50 6.55 -0.66
N LYS A 48 12.29 6.78 -1.20
CA LYS A 48 11.22 7.56 -0.55
C LYS A 48 10.58 6.82 0.64
N PHE A 49 10.32 5.52 0.48
CA PHE A 49 9.55 4.69 1.40
C PHE A 49 10.35 3.53 2.02
N GLY A 50 11.59 3.28 1.59
CA GLY A 50 12.35 2.12 2.07
C GLY A 50 12.77 2.19 3.54
N GLY A 51 12.66 3.36 4.17
CA GLY A 51 12.75 3.55 5.62
C GLY A 51 11.40 3.45 6.36
N MET A 52 10.27 3.50 5.65
CA MET A 52 8.96 3.18 6.21
C MET A 52 8.82 1.67 6.27
N GLY A 53 9.43 1.07 7.30
CA GLY A 53 9.29 -0.35 7.56
C GLY A 53 7.82 -0.75 7.66
N ARG A 54 7.53 -2.01 7.31
CA ARG A 54 6.28 -2.75 7.53
C ARG A 54 5.38 -2.28 8.71
N PRO A 55 5.88 -1.90 9.90
CA PRO A 55 5.07 -1.32 10.99
C PRO A 55 4.12 -0.17 10.62
N GLN A 56 4.54 0.83 9.83
CA GLN A 56 3.70 2.02 9.58
C GLN A 56 2.50 1.75 8.66
N LEU A 57 2.63 0.77 7.75
CA LEU A 57 1.52 0.29 6.91
C LEU A 57 0.51 -0.55 7.69
N VAL A 58 0.97 -1.26 8.72
CA VAL A 58 0.10 -1.99 9.65
C VAL A 58 -0.65 -0.99 10.53
N GLU A 59 0.04 0.06 10.99
CA GLU A 59 -0.52 1.15 11.79
C GLU A 59 -1.59 1.94 11.02
N MET A 60 -1.35 2.32 9.74
CA MET A 60 -2.38 2.94 8.90
C MET A 60 -3.62 2.05 8.73
N ARG A 61 -3.45 0.75 8.50
CA ARG A 61 -4.59 -0.18 8.40
C ARG A 61 -5.30 -0.39 9.73
N ALA A 62 -4.59 -0.31 10.84
CA ALA A 62 -5.18 -0.38 12.18
C ALA A 62 -6.03 0.87 12.44
N LEU A 63 -5.51 2.05 12.11
CA LEU A 63 -6.24 3.32 12.21
C LEU A 63 -7.49 3.33 11.31
N GLN A 64 -7.38 2.88 10.05
CA GLN A 64 -8.54 2.79 9.15
C GLN A 64 -9.60 1.81 9.67
N ARG A 65 -9.20 0.67 10.23
CA ARG A 65 -10.13 -0.29 10.85
C ARG A 65 -10.79 0.28 12.11
N ALA A 66 -10.04 0.98 12.96
CA ALA A 66 -10.57 1.63 14.15
C ALA A 66 -11.60 2.70 13.77
N LEU A 67 -11.33 3.50 12.73
CA LEU A 67 -12.29 4.44 12.18
C LEU A 67 -13.56 3.72 11.70
N LEU A 68 -13.43 2.68 10.87
CA LEU A 68 -14.59 1.91 10.38
C LEU A 68 -15.41 1.29 11.51
N ARG A 69 -14.76 0.75 12.55
CA ARG A 69 -15.43 0.21 13.74
C ARG A 69 -16.21 1.29 14.48
N HIS A 70 -15.62 2.47 14.66
CA HIS A 70 -16.27 3.61 15.30
C HIS A 70 -17.42 4.19 14.45
N TRP A 71 -17.28 4.24 13.13
CA TRP A 71 -18.37 4.61 12.22
C TRP A 71 -19.51 3.58 12.27
N SER A 72 -19.17 2.29 12.36
CA SER A 72 -20.15 1.22 12.53
C SER A 72 -20.89 1.36 13.87
N GLU A 73 -20.19 1.50 15.00
CA GLU A 73 -20.82 1.69 16.32
C GLU A 73 -21.75 2.90 16.37
N ARG A 74 -21.38 4.01 15.72
CA ARG A 74 -22.24 5.20 15.64
C ARG A 74 -23.50 4.93 14.82
N GLN A 75 -23.40 4.21 13.70
CA GLN A 75 -24.56 3.78 12.91
C GLN A 75 -25.45 2.78 13.67
N TRP A 76 -24.87 1.83 14.39
CA TRP A 76 -25.59 0.87 15.24
C TRP A 76 -26.35 1.57 16.36
N ARG A 77 -25.76 2.59 17.01
CA ARG A 77 -26.42 3.33 18.09
C ARG A 77 -27.62 4.15 17.61
N VAL A 78 -27.55 4.73 16.41
CA VAL A 78 -28.70 5.43 15.81
C VAL A 78 -29.81 4.45 15.40
N ARG A 79 -29.46 3.24 14.97
CA ARG A 79 -30.41 2.22 14.51
C ARG A 79 -31.08 1.42 15.64
N MET A 80 -30.53 1.44 16.85
CA MET A 80 -31.02 0.65 18.01
C MET A 80 -31.89 1.47 18.99
N ILE A 81 -31.98 2.80 18.79
CA ILE A 81 -32.79 3.72 19.60
C ILE A 81 -34.15 4.07 18.92
N GLY A 82 -34.43 3.51 17.75
CA GLY A 82 -35.74 3.60 17.07
C GLY A 82 -36.44 2.26 17.05
#